data_AF-X8C172-F1
#
_entry.id   AF-X8C172-F1
#
_cell.length_a   1.000
_cell.length_b   1.000
_cell.length_c   1.000
_cell.angle_alpha   90.00
_cell.angle_beta   90.00
_cell.angle_gamma   90.00
#
_symmetry.space_group_name_H-M   'P 1'
#
loop_
_entity.id
_entity.type
_entity.pdbx_description
1 polymer ?
#
loop_
_entity_poly.entity_id
_entity_poly.type
_entity_poly.pdbx_seq_one_letter_code
_entity_poly.pdbx_strand_id
1 'polypeptide(L)'
;MFEDFAAVDPTADESALVERIAALERLKSAAAAGQARAAAALDALRRSNEADAGVPAAERGRGVASEIALARRDSPPGGRHLGLAKALVHEMPHTLAALEAGQLSEWRATLIVRESACLDVEDRRALDAELCADMSALDGMGDARIAAAAKDIAYRLNAQAVVDRAAKAASERTVTIRPAPDTMTWVTALLPVAQGVSVYAALKRPPTPPSMTAREGR
;
A
#
# COMPACT_ATOMS: atom_id res chain seq x y z
N MET A 1 9.89 19.00 -29.48
CA MET A 1 9.12 17.87 -28.92
C MET A 1 8.60 18.16 -27.51
N PHE A 2 9.40 18.61 -26.53
CA PHE A 2 8.85 19.07 -25.23
C PHE A 2 8.32 20.52 -25.26
N GLU A 3 8.91 21.37 -26.09
CA GLU A 3 8.53 22.78 -26.25
C GLU A 3 7.07 22.93 -26.71
N ASP A 4 6.58 22.01 -27.54
CA ASP A 4 5.20 21.98 -28.03
C ASP A 4 4.17 21.71 -26.91
N PHE A 5 4.57 21.04 -25.82
CA PHE A 5 3.73 20.82 -24.64
C PHE A 5 3.75 22.01 -23.67
N ALA A 6 4.83 22.79 -23.65
CA ALA A 6 4.97 23.96 -22.80
C ALA A 6 4.39 25.24 -23.42
N ALA A 7 4.20 25.25 -24.74
CA ALA A 7 3.59 26.39 -25.44
C ALA A 7 2.13 26.60 -25.00
N VAL A 8 1.79 27.87 -24.78
CA VAL A 8 0.43 28.36 -24.51
C VAL A 8 0.17 29.51 -25.49
N ASP A 9 -0.95 29.45 -26.19
CA ASP A 9 -1.37 30.54 -27.09
C ASP A 9 -1.73 31.78 -26.25
N PRO A 10 -1.04 32.92 -26.43
CA PRO A 10 -1.31 34.13 -25.65
C PRO A 10 -2.67 34.77 -25.97
N THR A 11 -3.35 34.31 -27.01
CA THR A 11 -4.68 34.80 -27.44
C THR A 11 -5.82 33.83 -27.09
N ALA A 12 -5.52 32.70 -26.43
CA ALA A 12 -6.52 31.72 -26.03
C ALA A 12 -7.53 32.29 -25.01
N ASP A 13 -8.78 31.89 -25.15
CA ASP A 13 -9.82 32.18 -24.17
C ASP A 13 -9.78 31.20 -22.97
N GLU A 14 -10.61 31.46 -21.96
CA GLU A 14 -10.66 30.66 -20.73
C GLU A 14 -10.98 29.18 -21.00
N SER A 15 -11.87 28.88 -21.95
CA SER A 15 -12.27 27.51 -22.29
C SER A 15 -11.10 26.76 -22.93
N ALA A 16 -10.43 27.38 -23.89
CA ALA A 16 -9.25 26.82 -24.54
C ALA A 16 -8.11 26.56 -23.55
N LEU A 17 -7.92 27.45 -22.57
CA LEU A 17 -6.93 27.24 -21.50
C LEU A 17 -7.29 26.04 -20.61
N VAL A 18 -8.56 25.89 -20.22
CA VAL A 18 -9.03 24.72 -19.45
C VAL A 18 -8.86 23.42 -20.24
N GLU A 19 -9.23 23.41 -21.51
CA GLU A 19 -9.04 22.25 -22.40
C GLU A 19 -7.56 21.88 -22.55
N ARG A 20 -6.69 22.88 -22.69
CA ARG A 20 -5.24 22.68 -22.75
C ARG A 20 -4.70 22.04 -21.47
N ILE A 21 -5.13 22.51 -20.30
CA ILE A 21 -4.75 21.90 -19.02
C ILE A 21 -5.23 20.44 -18.95
N ALA A 22 -6.48 20.16 -19.35
CA ALA A 22 -7.02 18.80 -19.35
C ALA A 22 -6.25 17.88 -20.30
N ALA A 23 -5.84 18.37 -21.48
CA ALA A 23 -5.02 17.61 -22.42
C ALA A 23 -3.63 17.29 -21.86
N LEU A 24 -2.99 18.24 -21.18
CA LEU A 24 -1.70 18.02 -20.52
C LEU A 24 -1.79 17.03 -19.35
N GLU A 25 -2.90 17.03 -18.60
CA GLU A 25 -3.11 16.05 -17.53
C GLU A 25 -3.32 14.63 -18.08
N ARG A 26 -4.06 14.48 -19.18
CA ARG A 26 -4.17 13.19 -19.89
C ARG A 26 -2.81 12.71 -20.38
N LEU A 27 -1.97 13.62 -20.92
CA LEU A 27 -0.61 13.28 -21.34
C LEU A 27 0.26 12.81 -20.17
N LYS A 28 0.19 13.48 -19.01
CA LYS A 28 0.91 13.03 -17.80
C LYS A 28 0.48 11.62 -17.39
N SER A 29 -0.81 11.34 -17.44
CA SER A 29 -1.39 10.06 -17.08
C SER A 29 -0.94 8.95 -18.05
N ALA A 30 -0.99 9.21 -19.36
CA ALA A 30 -0.46 8.30 -20.39
C ALA A 30 1.05 8.06 -20.23
N ALA A 31 1.84 9.10 -19.94
CA ALA A 31 3.26 8.97 -19.68
C ALA A 31 3.53 8.12 -18.42
N ALA A 32 2.74 8.27 -17.36
CA ALA A 32 2.83 7.44 -16.16
C ALA A 32 2.49 5.97 -16.44
N ALA A 33 1.47 5.68 -17.26
CA ALA A 33 1.19 4.32 -17.71
C ALA A 33 2.36 3.73 -18.51
N GLY A 34 2.97 4.52 -19.40
CA GLY A 34 4.19 4.14 -20.13
C GLY A 34 5.37 3.84 -19.20
N GLN A 35 5.59 4.68 -18.17
CA GLN A 35 6.61 4.46 -17.14
C GLN A 35 6.36 3.16 -16.36
N ALA A 36 5.10 2.85 -16.01
CA ALA A 36 4.74 1.60 -15.35
C ALA A 36 5.04 0.37 -16.22
N ARG A 37 4.66 0.39 -17.51
CA ARG A 37 4.99 -0.69 -18.45
C ARG A 37 6.50 -0.89 -18.61
N ALA A 38 7.24 0.21 -18.77
CA ALA A 38 8.70 0.17 -18.90
C ALA A 38 9.39 -0.36 -17.63
N ALA A 39 8.94 0.07 -16.45
CA ALA A 39 9.45 -0.41 -15.16
C ALA A 39 9.23 -1.91 -14.97
N ALA A 40 8.03 -2.43 -15.28
CA ALA A 40 7.74 -3.86 -15.20
C ALA A 40 8.58 -4.66 -16.21
N ALA A 41 8.72 -4.16 -17.45
CA ALA A 41 9.55 -4.77 -18.48
C ALA A 41 11.04 -4.80 -18.08
N LEU A 42 11.55 -3.73 -17.47
CA LEU A 42 12.93 -3.66 -16.98
C LEU A 42 13.19 -4.69 -15.86
N ASP A 43 12.28 -4.83 -14.89
CA ASP A 43 12.38 -5.87 -13.83
C ASP A 43 12.39 -7.28 -14.43
N ALA A 44 11.48 -7.56 -15.37
CA ALA A 44 11.42 -8.85 -16.04
C ALA A 44 12.71 -9.16 -16.82
N LEU A 45 13.20 -8.21 -17.61
CA LEU A 45 14.43 -8.35 -18.38
C LEU A 45 15.66 -8.55 -17.48
N ARG A 46 15.78 -7.75 -16.41
CA ARG A 46 16.89 -7.87 -15.46
C ARG A 46 16.91 -9.27 -14.84
N ARG A 47 15.76 -9.73 -14.34
CA ARG A 47 15.62 -11.05 -13.71
C ARG A 47 15.93 -12.19 -14.69
N SER A 48 15.54 -12.06 -15.96
CA SER A 48 15.86 -13.03 -17.00
C SER A 48 17.37 -13.09 -17.25
N ASN A 49 18.01 -11.94 -17.50
CA ASN A 49 19.44 -11.87 -17.77
C ASN A 49 20.29 -12.40 -16.61
N GLU A 50 19.89 -12.09 -15.37
CA GLU A 50 20.55 -12.60 -14.17
C GLU A 50 20.31 -14.10 -13.96
N ALA A 51 19.15 -14.62 -14.34
CA ALA A 51 18.90 -16.06 -14.34
C ALA A 51 19.81 -16.79 -15.33
N ASP A 52 19.96 -16.25 -16.54
CA ASP A 52 20.83 -16.80 -17.59
C ASP A 52 22.31 -16.73 -17.19
N ALA A 53 22.69 -15.70 -16.42
CA ALA A 53 24.03 -15.55 -15.84
C ALA A 53 24.26 -16.40 -14.57
N GLY A 54 23.27 -17.19 -14.13
CA GLY A 54 23.40 -18.08 -12.97
C GLY A 54 23.30 -17.39 -11.60
N VAL A 55 22.82 -16.14 -11.54
CA VAL A 55 22.61 -15.43 -10.27
C VAL A 55 21.53 -16.14 -9.44
N PRO A 56 21.72 -16.32 -8.11
CA PRO A 56 20.71 -16.92 -7.24
C PRO A 56 19.38 -16.17 -7.27
N ALA A 57 18.25 -16.88 -7.26
CA ALA A 57 16.91 -16.28 -7.37
C ALA A 57 16.63 -15.18 -6.32
N ALA A 58 17.17 -15.32 -5.10
CA ALA A 58 17.04 -14.34 -4.02
C ALA A 58 17.76 -13.00 -4.29
N GLU A 59 18.75 -13.00 -5.18
CA GLU A 59 19.56 -11.81 -5.51
C GLU A 59 19.11 -11.14 -6.81
N ARG A 60 18.19 -11.76 -7.56
CA ARG A 60 17.74 -11.23 -8.85
C ARG A 60 16.87 -9.98 -8.69
N GLY A 61 17.10 -8.98 -9.53
CA GLY A 61 16.40 -7.70 -9.57
C GLY A 61 16.82 -6.74 -8.46
N ARG A 62 17.90 -7.03 -7.72
CA ARG A 62 18.44 -6.09 -6.72
C ARG A 62 18.89 -4.80 -7.43
N GLY A 63 18.49 -3.65 -6.89
CA GLY A 63 18.85 -2.33 -7.42
C GLY A 63 17.93 -1.78 -8.52
N VAL A 64 17.09 -2.60 -9.16
CA VAL A 64 16.17 -2.14 -10.23
C VAL A 64 15.25 -1.02 -9.76
N ALA A 65 14.70 -1.14 -8.53
CA ALA A 65 13.86 -0.10 -7.96
C ALA A 65 14.61 1.24 -7.80
N SER A 66 15.90 1.21 -7.47
CA SER A 66 16.75 2.40 -7.34
C SER A 66 17.08 3.01 -8.71
N GLU A 67 17.36 2.18 -9.72
CA GLU A 67 17.55 2.64 -11.11
C GLU A 67 16.30 3.38 -11.63
N ILE A 68 15.11 2.80 -11.39
CA ILE A 68 13.83 3.42 -11.77
C ILE A 68 13.61 4.74 -11.02
N ALA A 69 13.84 4.77 -9.70
CA ALA A 69 13.69 5.98 -8.89
C ALA A 69 14.61 7.11 -9.40
N LEU A 70 15.87 6.78 -9.69
CA LEU A 70 16.83 7.72 -10.27
C LEU A 70 16.37 8.25 -11.63
N ALA A 71 15.91 7.38 -12.53
CA ALA A 71 15.40 7.77 -13.84
C ALA A 71 14.17 8.69 -13.74
N ARG A 72 13.29 8.43 -12.76
CA ARG A 72 12.10 9.25 -12.48
C ARG A 72 12.41 10.54 -11.73
N ARG A 73 13.65 10.73 -11.25
CA ARG A 73 14.06 11.84 -10.38
C ARG A 73 13.18 11.97 -9.12
N ASP A 74 12.68 10.83 -8.64
CA ASP A 74 11.81 10.73 -7.47
C ASP A 74 12.20 9.47 -6.69
N SER A 75 12.51 9.64 -5.40
CA SER A 75 12.97 8.58 -4.50
C SER A 75 11.93 8.27 -3.43
N PRO A 76 10.80 7.64 -3.80
CA PRO A 76 9.81 7.24 -2.82
C PRO A 76 10.34 6.08 -1.97
N PRO A 77 9.93 5.99 -0.69
CA PRO A 77 10.32 4.88 0.17
C PRO A 77 9.88 3.54 -0.41
N GLY A 78 10.72 2.51 -0.24
CA GLY A 78 10.35 1.11 -0.47
C GLY A 78 10.14 0.70 -1.94
N GLY A 79 10.68 1.45 -2.92
CA GLY A 79 10.57 1.07 -4.32
C GLY A 79 9.14 1.15 -4.87
N ARG A 80 8.33 2.07 -4.33
CA ARG A 80 6.91 2.28 -4.67
C ARG A 80 6.63 2.24 -6.18
N HIS A 81 7.48 2.88 -6.99
CA HIS A 81 7.33 2.91 -8.45
C HIS A 81 7.36 1.53 -9.10
N LEU A 82 8.28 0.67 -8.67
CA LEU A 82 8.36 -0.70 -9.16
C LEU A 82 7.19 -1.56 -8.63
N GLY A 83 6.79 -1.38 -7.37
CA GLY A 83 5.62 -2.06 -6.81
C GLY A 83 4.32 -1.70 -7.55
N LEU A 84 4.09 -0.40 -7.78
CA LEU A 84 2.96 0.13 -8.55
C LEU A 84 2.96 -0.44 -9.97
N ALA A 85 4.10 -0.38 -10.66
CA ALA A 85 4.25 -0.89 -12.01
C ALA A 85 3.85 -2.37 -12.14
N LYS A 86 4.33 -3.21 -11.23
CA LYS A 86 4.04 -4.65 -11.24
C LYS A 86 2.56 -4.94 -10.99
N ALA A 87 1.95 -4.26 -10.02
CA ALA A 87 0.52 -4.41 -9.75
C ALA A 87 -0.33 -4.01 -10.98
N LEU A 88 -0.07 -2.83 -11.56
CA LEU A 88 -0.80 -2.36 -12.73
C LEU A 88 -0.65 -3.28 -13.95
N VAL A 89 0.57 -3.75 -14.23
CA VAL A 89 0.84 -4.51 -15.46
C VAL A 89 0.39 -5.97 -15.36
N HIS A 90 0.51 -6.60 -14.19
CA HIS A 90 0.27 -8.05 -14.05
C HIS A 90 -1.08 -8.39 -13.41
N GLU A 91 -1.68 -7.46 -12.69
CA GLU A 91 -2.82 -7.74 -11.80
C GLU A 91 -3.99 -6.77 -12.02
N MET A 92 -3.76 -5.56 -12.53
CA MET A 92 -4.79 -4.51 -12.62
C MET A 92 -4.87 -3.85 -14.01
N PRO A 93 -5.19 -4.60 -15.07
CA PRO A 93 -5.21 -4.10 -16.44
C PRO A 93 -6.24 -2.99 -16.69
N HIS A 94 -7.38 -2.96 -15.99
CA HIS A 94 -8.40 -1.92 -16.16
C HIS A 94 -7.95 -0.59 -15.56
N THR A 95 -7.33 -0.61 -14.38
CA THR A 95 -6.70 0.57 -13.76
C THR A 95 -5.58 1.10 -14.65
N LEU A 96 -4.76 0.23 -15.23
CA LEU A 96 -3.71 0.63 -16.17
C LEU A 96 -4.30 1.27 -17.44
N ALA A 97 -5.37 0.69 -18.00
CA ALA A 97 -6.04 1.25 -19.17
C ALA A 97 -6.69 2.62 -18.86
N ALA A 98 -7.29 2.79 -17.68
CA ALA A 98 -7.88 4.06 -17.27
C ALA A 98 -6.81 5.14 -17.03
N LEU A 99 -5.64 4.77 -16.52
CA LEU A 99 -4.48 5.66 -16.42
C LEU A 99 -3.95 6.05 -17.81
N GLU A 100 -3.86 5.09 -18.74
CA GLU A 100 -3.41 5.32 -20.12
C GLU A 100 -4.34 6.26 -20.89
N ALA A 101 -5.66 6.09 -20.71
CA ALA A 101 -6.68 6.97 -21.29
C ALA A 101 -6.76 8.36 -20.62
N GLY A 102 -6.08 8.55 -19.48
CA GLY A 102 -6.10 9.77 -18.70
C GLY A 102 -7.38 10.02 -17.91
N GLN A 103 -8.15 8.95 -17.66
CA GLN A 103 -9.32 8.99 -16.77
C GLN A 103 -8.92 8.89 -15.29
N LEU A 104 -7.76 8.27 -15.03
CA LEU A 104 -7.09 8.32 -13.74
C LEU A 104 -5.79 9.12 -13.86
N SER A 105 -5.51 9.93 -12.86
CA SER A 105 -4.14 10.40 -12.63
C SER A 105 -3.29 9.29 -12.02
N GLU A 106 -1.97 9.41 -12.12
CA GLU A 106 -1.04 8.47 -11.49
C GLU A 106 -1.29 8.33 -9.98
N TRP A 107 -1.64 9.43 -9.32
CA TRP A 107 -1.93 9.42 -7.89
C TRP A 107 -3.17 8.59 -7.56
N ARG A 108 -4.24 8.71 -8.36
CA ARG A 108 -5.45 7.89 -8.16
C ARG A 108 -5.22 6.41 -8.42
N ALA A 109 -4.46 6.08 -9.48
CA ALA A 109 -4.02 4.70 -9.70
C ALA A 109 -3.20 4.17 -8.51
N THR A 110 -2.34 5.01 -7.93
CA THR A 110 -1.57 4.67 -6.72
C THR A 110 -2.48 4.40 -5.52
N LEU A 111 -3.54 5.20 -5.32
CA LEU A 111 -4.51 4.97 -4.26
C LEU A 111 -5.22 3.62 -4.42
N ILE A 112 -5.69 3.30 -5.63
CA ILE A 112 -6.35 2.03 -5.92
C ILE A 112 -5.43 0.84 -5.58
N VAL A 113 -4.19 0.87 -6.09
CA VAL A 113 -3.20 -0.18 -5.82
C VAL A 113 -2.90 -0.27 -4.31
N ARG A 114 -2.77 0.86 -3.61
CA ARG A 114 -2.54 0.89 -2.15
C ARG A 114 -3.66 0.22 -1.38
N GLU A 115 -4.92 0.53 -1.68
CA GLU A 115 -6.06 -0.07 -0.96
C GLU A 115 -6.21 -1.57 -1.26
N SER A 116 -5.79 -2.02 -2.46
CA SER A 116 -5.78 -3.44 -2.84
C SER A 116 -4.59 -4.26 -2.29
N ALA A 117 -3.66 -3.64 -1.57
CA ALA A 117 -2.40 -4.28 -1.16
C ALA A 117 -2.58 -5.49 -0.24
N CYS A 118 -3.73 -5.59 0.44
CA CYS A 118 -4.07 -6.70 1.34
C CYS A 118 -4.78 -7.88 0.66
N LEU A 119 -5.13 -7.73 -0.62
CA LEU A 119 -5.79 -8.76 -1.43
C LEU A 119 -4.76 -9.69 -2.07
N ASP A 120 -5.18 -10.94 -2.35
CA ASP A 120 -4.47 -11.81 -3.27
C ASP A 120 -4.66 -11.34 -4.73
N VAL A 121 -4.06 -12.07 -5.68
CA VAL A 121 -4.03 -11.65 -7.09
C VAL A 121 -5.43 -11.73 -7.72
N GLU A 122 -6.19 -12.77 -7.39
CA GLU A 122 -7.54 -13.02 -7.88
C GLU A 122 -8.51 -11.94 -7.38
N ASP A 123 -8.50 -11.64 -6.08
CA ASP A 123 -9.34 -10.58 -5.50
C ASP A 123 -8.90 -9.19 -5.98
N ARG A 124 -7.60 -8.96 -6.17
CA ARG A 124 -7.12 -7.69 -6.74
C ARG A 124 -7.60 -7.49 -8.17
N ARG A 125 -7.64 -8.55 -8.99
CA ARG A 125 -8.24 -8.52 -10.34
C ARG A 125 -9.74 -8.27 -10.30
N ALA A 126 -10.45 -8.85 -9.33
CA ALA A 126 -11.87 -8.59 -9.13
C ALA A 126 -12.13 -7.13 -8.75
N LEU A 127 -11.32 -6.55 -7.84
CA LEU A 127 -11.37 -5.14 -7.50
C LEU A 127 -11.10 -4.25 -8.71
N ASP A 128 -10.07 -4.58 -9.50
CA ASP A 128 -9.71 -3.83 -10.70
C ASP A 128 -10.85 -3.79 -11.72
N ALA A 129 -11.46 -4.95 -12.01
CA ALA A 129 -12.59 -5.04 -12.93
C ALA A 129 -13.82 -4.31 -12.38
N GLU A 130 -14.17 -4.48 -11.11
CA GLU A 130 -15.35 -3.84 -10.54
C GLU A 130 -15.22 -2.31 -10.51
N LEU A 131 -14.04 -1.79 -10.17
CA LEU A 131 -13.85 -0.35 -10.02
C LEU A 131 -13.57 0.37 -11.35
N CYS A 132 -12.80 -0.24 -12.25
CA CYS A 132 -12.22 0.46 -13.40
C CYS A 132 -12.65 -0.08 -14.77
N ALA A 133 -13.44 -1.16 -14.87
CA ALA A 133 -13.86 -1.67 -16.18
C ALA A 133 -14.75 -0.66 -16.94
N ASP A 134 -15.63 0.04 -16.23
CA ASP A 134 -16.36 1.18 -16.76
C ASP A 134 -15.61 2.48 -16.41
N MET A 135 -14.82 2.97 -17.35
CA MET A 135 -14.04 4.20 -17.16
C MET A 135 -14.93 5.43 -16.94
N SER A 136 -16.16 5.45 -17.48
CA SER A 136 -17.06 6.60 -17.32
C SER A 136 -17.54 6.77 -15.89
N ALA A 137 -17.57 5.69 -15.10
CA ALA A 137 -17.89 5.74 -13.69
C ALA A 137 -16.82 6.49 -12.87
N LEU A 138 -15.60 6.65 -13.39
CA LEU A 138 -14.51 7.36 -12.73
C LEU A 138 -14.61 8.89 -12.92
N ASP A 139 -15.41 9.35 -13.88
CA ASP A 139 -15.57 10.76 -14.19
C ASP A 139 -16.11 11.55 -12.99
N GLY A 140 -15.45 12.66 -12.68
CA GLY A 140 -15.82 13.52 -11.56
C GLY A 140 -15.52 12.95 -10.17
N MET A 141 -14.94 11.74 -10.05
CA MET A 141 -14.51 11.22 -8.75
C MET A 141 -13.25 11.96 -8.27
N GLY A 142 -13.32 12.51 -7.05
CA GLY A 142 -12.15 13.02 -6.34
C GLY A 142 -11.33 11.90 -5.69
N ASP A 143 -10.11 12.23 -5.27
CA ASP A 143 -9.15 11.26 -4.70
C ASP A 143 -9.72 10.50 -3.49
N ALA A 144 -10.43 11.20 -2.61
CA ALA A 144 -11.08 10.59 -1.44
C ALA A 144 -12.16 9.57 -1.83
N ARG A 145 -12.92 9.84 -2.90
CA ARG A 145 -13.98 8.95 -3.37
C ARG A 145 -13.40 7.71 -4.05
N ILE A 146 -12.33 7.87 -4.83
CA ILE A 146 -11.57 6.74 -5.41
C ILE A 146 -11.01 5.85 -4.30
N ALA A 147 -10.33 6.44 -3.31
CA ALA A 147 -9.78 5.69 -2.20
C ALA A 147 -10.88 4.96 -1.40
N ALA A 148 -11.99 5.63 -1.11
CA ALA A 148 -13.12 5.01 -0.40
C ALA A 148 -13.73 3.84 -1.20
N ALA A 149 -14.00 4.03 -2.50
CA ALA A 149 -14.57 2.99 -3.35
C ALA A 149 -13.65 1.76 -3.45
N ALA A 150 -12.35 1.96 -3.71
CA ALA A 150 -11.37 0.88 -3.76
C ALA A 150 -11.29 0.14 -2.40
N LYS A 151 -11.30 0.90 -1.31
CA LYS A 151 -11.25 0.35 0.06
C LYS A 151 -12.50 -0.46 0.40
N ASP A 152 -13.69 -0.01 0.03
CA ASP A 152 -14.94 -0.71 0.29
C ASP A 152 -15.01 -2.04 -0.47
N ILE A 153 -14.60 -2.04 -1.74
CA ILE A 153 -14.49 -3.27 -2.54
C ILE A 153 -13.45 -4.21 -1.93
N ALA A 154 -12.27 -3.69 -1.58
CA ALA A 154 -11.22 -4.48 -0.94
C ALA A 154 -11.69 -5.10 0.38
N TYR A 155 -12.40 -4.36 1.22
CA TYR A 155 -12.95 -4.92 2.46
C TYR A 155 -13.96 -6.03 2.22
N ARG A 156 -14.83 -5.88 1.22
CA ARG A 156 -15.83 -6.89 0.87
C ARG A 156 -15.20 -8.17 0.34
N LEU A 157 -14.19 -8.06 -0.52
CA LEU A 157 -13.45 -9.20 -1.06
C LEU A 157 -12.60 -9.88 0.01
N ASN A 158 -11.97 -9.08 0.89
CA ASN A 158 -11.12 -9.56 1.98
C ASN A 158 -11.90 -10.11 3.20
N ALA A 159 -13.22 -10.30 3.11
CA ALA A 159 -14.04 -10.71 4.24
C ALA A 159 -13.55 -12.05 4.86
N GLN A 160 -13.01 -12.95 4.05
CA GLN A 160 -12.46 -14.22 4.52
C GLN A 160 -11.15 -14.04 5.30
N ALA A 161 -10.22 -13.18 4.85
CA ALA A 161 -8.96 -12.99 5.57
C ALA A 161 -9.10 -12.12 6.84
N VAL A 162 -10.18 -11.35 7.00
CA VAL A 162 -10.53 -10.71 8.29
C VAL A 162 -10.93 -11.77 9.32
N VAL A 163 -11.74 -12.76 8.92
CA VAL A 163 -12.10 -13.90 9.77
C VAL A 163 -10.85 -14.74 10.11
N ASP A 164 -10.01 -15.02 9.12
CA ASP A 164 -8.79 -15.81 9.32
C ASP A 164 -7.76 -15.07 10.18
N ARG A 165 -7.62 -13.74 10.03
CA ARG A 165 -6.73 -12.91 10.87
C ARG A 165 -7.25 -12.81 12.30
N ALA A 166 -8.57 -12.72 12.50
CA ALA A 166 -9.16 -12.75 13.84
C ALA A 166 -8.96 -14.12 14.52
N ALA A 167 -9.08 -15.22 13.77
CA ALA A 167 -8.80 -16.56 14.26
C ALA A 167 -7.31 -16.78 14.57
N LYS A 168 -6.41 -16.24 13.73
CA LYS A 168 -4.95 -16.36 13.89
C LYS A 168 -4.39 -15.44 14.99
N ALA A 169 -4.95 -14.25 15.21
CA ALA A 169 -4.46 -13.29 16.20
C ALA A 169 -4.44 -13.86 17.63
N ALA A 170 -5.36 -14.77 17.96
CA ALA A 170 -5.35 -15.47 19.24
C ALA A 170 -4.14 -16.42 19.40
N SER A 171 -3.60 -16.95 18.29
CA SER A 171 -2.44 -17.85 18.27
C SER A 171 -1.09 -17.12 18.36
N GLU A 172 -1.05 -15.82 18.03
CA GLU A 172 0.15 -14.97 18.08
C GLU A 172 0.38 -14.31 19.45
N ARG A 173 -0.39 -14.72 20.46
CA ARG A 173 -0.22 -14.24 21.84
C ARG A 173 1.22 -14.46 22.32
N THR A 174 1.82 -13.43 22.88
CA THR A 174 3.19 -13.51 23.38
C THR A 174 3.35 -12.66 24.64
N VAL A 175 4.18 -13.13 25.55
CA VAL A 175 4.55 -12.42 26.77
C VAL A 175 6.07 -12.40 26.84
N THR A 176 6.64 -11.21 26.92
CA THR A 176 8.08 -11.00 27.05
C THR A 176 8.37 -10.30 28.37
N ILE A 177 9.54 -10.60 28.93
CA ILE A 177 10.03 -10.00 30.16
C ILE A 177 11.45 -9.47 29.92
N ARG A 178 11.74 -8.26 30.40
CA ARG A 178 13.08 -7.66 30.31
C ARG A 178 13.44 -6.93 31.61
N PRO A 179 14.68 -7.04 32.10
CA PRO A 179 15.12 -6.35 33.31
C PRO A 179 14.92 -4.83 33.26
N ALA A 180 14.70 -4.23 34.43
CA ALA A 180 14.73 -2.79 34.67
C ALA A 180 15.61 -2.47 35.90
N PRO A 181 16.04 -1.22 36.11
CA PRO A 181 16.78 -0.82 37.32
C PRO A 181 16.02 -1.14 38.63
N ASP A 182 16.70 -1.06 39.76
CA ASP A 182 16.10 -1.17 41.10
C ASP A 182 15.39 -2.49 41.38
N THR A 183 15.92 -3.61 40.88
CA THR A 183 15.32 -4.95 40.97
C THR A 183 13.90 -5.04 40.37
N MET A 184 13.61 -4.18 39.38
CA MET A 184 12.32 -4.16 38.69
C MET A 184 12.41 -4.87 37.33
N THR A 185 11.26 -5.08 36.70
CA THR A 185 11.18 -5.70 35.37
C THR A 185 10.02 -5.15 34.56
N TRP A 186 10.17 -5.14 33.24
CA TRP A 186 9.08 -4.83 32.31
C TRP A 186 8.48 -6.13 31.78
N VAL A 187 7.18 -6.31 31.98
CA VAL A 187 6.41 -7.39 31.34
C VAL A 187 5.56 -6.78 30.22
N THR A 188 5.75 -7.25 29.00
CA THR A 188 4.95 -6.83 27.83
C THR A 188 4.15 -8.01 27.34
N ALA A 189 2.83 -7.83 27.16
CA ALA A 189 1.94 -8.88 26.69
C ALA A 189 1.16 -8.41 25.46
N LEU A 190 1.19 -9.21 24.40
CA LEU A 190 0.28 -9.09 23.26
C LEU A 190 -0.81 -10.15 23.43
N LEU A 191 -2.04 -9.72 23.62
CA LEU A 191 -3.18 -10.58 23.95
C LEU A 191 -4.44 -10.13 23.19
N PRO A 192 -5.42 -11.02 22.96
CA PRO A 192 -6.77 -10.61 22.60
C PRO A 192 -7.30 -9.57 23.59
N VAL A 193 -7.98 -8.53 23.07
CA VAL A 193 -8.37 -7.35 23.86
C VAL A 193 -9.15 -7.70 25.14
N ALA A 194 -10.08 -8.65 25.06
CA ALA A 194 -10.82 -9.11 26.23
C ALA A 194 -9.91 -9.62 27.37
N GLN A 195 -8.87 -10.37 27.02
CA GLN A 195 -7.87 -10.89 27.97
C GLN A 195 -6.92 -9.79 28.45
N GLY A 196 -6.49 -8.90 27.53
CA GLY A 196 -5.63 -7.76 27.87
C GLY A 196 -6.27 -6.82 28.91
N VAL A 197 -7.57 -6.56 28.79
CA VAL A 197 -8.32 -5.78 29.79
C VAL A 197 -8.34 -6.48 31.15
N SER A 198 -8.51 -7.80 31.20
CA SER A 198 -8.45 -8.56 32.46
C SER A 198 -7.07 -8.48 33.12
N VAL A 199 -5.98 -8.64 32.35
CA VAL A 199 -4.60 -8.52 32.85
C VAL A 199 -4.33 -7.11 33.37
N TYR A 200 -4.71 -6.07 32.61
CA TYR A 200 -4.56 -4.69 33.03
C TYR A 200 -5.32 -4.39 34.33
N ALA A 201 -6.57 -4.84 34.42
CA ALA A 201 -7.38 -4.66 35.63
C ALA A 201 -6.80 -5.37 36.85
N ALA A 202 -6.22 -6.57 36.67
CA ALA A 202 -5.58 -7.31 37.75
C ALA A 202 -4.30 -6.61 38.23
N LEU A 203 -3.45 -6.13 37.31
CA LEU A 203 -2.18 -5.46 37.63
C LEU A 203 -2.36 -4.04 38.19
N LYS A 204 -3.47 -3.36 37.86
CA LYS A 204 -3.77 -2.02 38.37
C LYS A 204 -4.36 -2.02 39.78
N ARG A 205 -4.77 -3.18 40.31
CA ARG A 205 -5.20 -3.27 41.71
C ARG A 205 -4.03 -2.94 42.62
N PRO A 206 -4.24 -2.13 43.68
CA PRO A 206 -3.18 -1.84 44.62
C PRO A 206 -2.65 -3.16 45.22
N PRO A 207 -1.33 -3.28 45.43
CA PRO A 207 -0.76 -4.48 46.02
C PRO A 207 -1.46 -4.74 47.36
N THR A 208 -1.98 -5.95 47.55
CA THR A 208 -2.45 -6.37 48.86
C THR A 208 -1.22 -6.40 49.77
N PRO A 209 -1.15 -5.59 50.84
CA PRO A 209 0.00 -5.60 51.72
C PRO A 209 0.17 -7.00 52.30
N PRO A 210 1.41 -7.47 52.53
CA PRO A 210 1.62 -8.77 53.14
C PRO A 210 0.90 -8.79 54.49
N SER A 211 0.02 -9.77 54.67
CA SER A 211 -0.61 -10.04 55.96
C SER A 211 0.48 -10.34 56.97
N MET A 212 0.82 -9.34 57.80
CA MET A 212 1.64 -9.56 58.99
C MET A 212 0.84 -10.44 59.94
N THR A 213 1.05 -11.75 59.88
CA THR A 213 0.65 -12.64 60.96
C THR A 213 1.44 -12.24 62.19
N ALA A 214 0.77 -11.54 63.11
CA ALA A 214 1.29 -11.27 64.44
C ALA A 214 1.66 -12.60 65.10
N ARG A 215 2.96 -12.79 65.39
CA ARG A 215 3.41 -13.80 66.36
C ARG A 215 3.16 -13.23 67.74
N GLU A 216 2.07 -13.66 68.38
CA GLU A 216 1.89 -13.57 69.82
C GLU A 216 2.66 -14.71 70.52
N GLY A 217 3.29 -14.39 71.65
CA GLY A 217 3.90 -15.31 72.61
C GLY A 217 5.38 -15.60 72.33
N ARG A 218 6.32 -15.34 73.22
CA ARG A 218 6.27 -15.39 74.69
C ARG A 218 7.39 -14.54 75.28
#